data_AF-A0A9N9PC79-F1
#
_entry.id   AF-A0A9N9PC79-F1
#
_cell.length_a   1.000
_cell.length_b   1.000
_cell.length_c   1.000
_cell.angle_alpha   90.00
_cell.angle_beta   90.00
_cell.angle_gamma   90.00
#
_symmetry.space_group_name_H-M   'P 1'
#
loop_
_entity.id
_entity.type
_entity.pdbx_description
1 polymer ?
#
loop_
_entity_poly.entity_id
_entity_poly.type
_entity_poly.pdbx_seq_one_letter_code
_entity_poly.pdbx_strand_id
1 'polypeptide(L)'
;LLRGDGSIDMFSNHNHYLLLFQCKDLTNKVEVDFIQDFESVVSRFDKQTTIRIYITSAKDGYSSSAIGKAESSEYHLLLINIHDLC
;
A
#
# COMPACT_ATOMS: atom_id res chain seq x y z
N LEU A 1 -18.80 -5.05 -1.89
CA LEU A 1 -18.04 -4.15 -0.98
C LEU A 1 -17.24 -5.02 -0.01
N LEU A 2 -16.14 -5.62 -0.48
CA LEU A 2 -15.18 -6.29 0.41
C LEU A 2 -14.19 -5.22 0.85
N ARG A 3 -14.53 -4.53 1.95
CA ARG A 3 -13.60 -3.68 2.68
C ARG A 3 -12.60 -4.65 3.30
N GLY A 4 -11.43 -4.77 2.66
CA GLY A 4 -10.39 -5.70 3.09
C GLY A 4 -10.04 -5.49 4.56
N ASP A 5 -9.73 -6.59 5.22
CA ASP A 5 -9.57 -6.84 6.64
C ASP A 5 -8.43 -6.07 7.34
N GLY A 6 -7.86 -5.05 6.69
CA GLY A 6 -6.77 -4.26 7.25
C GLY A 6 -5.53 -5.11 7.57
N SER A 7 -5.30 -6.18 6.81
CA SER A 7 -4.21 -7.13 7.05
C SER A 7 -3.05 -6.89 6.09
N ILE A 8 -1.87 -7.40 6.49
CA ILE A 8 -0.70 -7.53 5.63
C ILE A 8 -0.77 -8.91 4.99
N ASP A 9 -0.76 -8.96 3.66
CA ASP A 9 -0.91 -10.19 2.90
C ASP A 9 0.40 -10.98 2.83
N MET A 10 1.54 -10.27 2.74
CA MET A 10 2.87 -10.88 2.72
C MET A 10 3.88 -10.02 3.48
N PHE A 11 4.92 -10.66 4.01
CA PHE A 11 6.09 -9.99 4.55
C PHE A 11 7.37 -10.67 4.03
N SER A 12 8.44 -9.89 3.90
CA SER A 12 9.75 -10.37 3.47
C SER A 12 10.86 -9.54 4.12
N ASN A 13 12.10 -10.00 4.03
CA ASN A 13 13.26 -9.25 4.48
C ASN A 13 14.26 -9.12 3.34
N HIS A 14 14.78 -7.92 3.12
CA HIS A 14 15.80 -7.65 2.12
C HIS A 14 16.78 -6.59 2.61
N ASN A 15 18.09 -6.90 2.63
CA ASN A 15 19.15 -5.97 3.04
C ASN A 15 18.83 -5.19 4.34
N HIS A 16 18.40 -5.91 5.38
CA HIS A 16 17.99 -5.36 6.69
C HIS A 16 16.69 -4.52 6.70
N TYR A 17 15.96 -4.44 5.58
CA TYR A 17 14.62 -3.88 5.54
C TYR A 17 13.57 -4.97 5.65
N LEU A 18 12.58 -4.74 6.52
CA LEU A 18 11.32 -5.46 6.50
C LEU A 18 10.47 -4.91 5.36
N LEU A 19 9.97 -5.79 4.50
CA LEU A 19 9.05 -5.45 3.42
C LEU A 19 7.67 -5.94 3.82
N LEU A 20 6.68 -5.06 3.82
CA LEU A 20 5.28 -5.39 4.11
C LEU A 20 4.45 -5.15 2.87
N PHE A 21 3.64 -6.14 2.47
CA PHE A 21 2.85 -6.08 1.26
C PHE A 21 1.36 -6.15 1.61
N GLN A 22 0.59 -5.23 1.04
CA GLN A 22 -0.86 -5.35 1.00
C GLN A 22 -1.30 -5.31 -0.46
N CYS A 23 -2.05 -6.32 -0.86
CA CYS A 23 -2.53 -6.53 -2.22
C CYS A 23 -4.05 -6.34 -2.24
N LYS A 24 -4.55 -5.50 -3.15
CA LYS A 24 -5.99 -5.34 -3.36
C LYS A 24 -6.38 -5.53 -4.81
N ASP A 25 -7.30 -6.47 -5.00
CA ASP A 25 -7.98 -6.69 -6.26
C ASP A 25 -9.28 -5.87 -6.30
N LEU A 26 -9.21 -4.68 -6.90
CA LEU A 26 -10.32 -3.74 -6.95
C LEU A 26 -10.77 -3.52 -8.39
N THR A 27 -12.07 -3.41 -8.59
CA THR A 27 -12.63 -3.02 -9.89
C THR A 27 -12.47 -1.52 -10.16
N ASN A 28 -12.51 -0.70 -9.11
CA ASN A 28 -12.37 0.75 -9.17
C ASN A 28 -10.98 1.18 -8.70
N LYS A 29 -10.58 2.41 -9.01
CA LYS A 29 -9.34 3.02 -8.51
C LYS A 29 -9.25 2.99 -6.98
N VAL A 30 -8.02 2.97 -6.48
CA VAL A 30 -7.69 3.08 -5.05
C VAL A 30 -7.93 4.52 -4.59
N GLU A 31 -8.79 4.69 -3.60
CA GLU A 31 -9.08 5.98 -2.95
C GLU A 31 -8.27 6.18 -1.66
N VAL A 32 -8.29 7.41 -1.13
CA VAL A 32 -7.55 7.82 0.07
C VAL A 32 -7.76 6.90 1.26
N ASP A 33 -9.01 6.48 1.51
CA ASP A 33 -9.38 5.66 2.66
C ASP A 33 -8.58 4.34 2.69
N PHE A 34 -8.29 3.76 1.53
CA PHE A 34 -7.49 2.53 1.44
C PHE A 34 -6.04 2.75 1.89
N ILE A 35 -5.46 3.91 1.58
CA ILE A 35 -4.10 4.26 2.00
C ILE A 35 -4.08 4.57 3.50
N GLN A 36 -5.11 5.25 4.02
CA GLN A 36 -5.25 5.50 5.47
C GLN A 36 -5.43 4.20 6.27
N ASP A 37 -6.23 3.27 5.77
CA ASP A 37 -6.40 1.95 6.37
C ASP A 37 -5.07 1.20 6.35
N PHE A 38 -4.31 1.25 5.25
CA PHE A 38 -2.98 0.64 5.18
C PHE A 38 -2.00 1.27 6.18
N GLU A 39 -1.91 2.60 6.23
CA GLU A 39 -1.10 3.34 7.21
C GLU A 39 -1.40 2.92 8.64
N SER A 40 -2.68 2.77 8.97
CA SER A 40 -3.13 2.36 10.30
C SER A 40 -2.56 1.00 10.70
N VAL A 41 -2.42 0.09 9.74
CA VAL A 41 -1.90 -1.26 9.95
C VAL A 41 -0.39 -1.24 10.07
N VAL A 42 0.29 -0.53 9.17
CA VAL A 42 1.76 -0.48 9.12
C VAL A 42 2.38 0.47 10.14
N SER A 43 1.57 1.27 10.84
CA SER A 43 1.98 2.15 11.95
C SER A 43 2.65 1.40 13.11
N ARG A 44 2.40 0.10 13.20
CA ARG A 44 2.93 -0.80 14.24
C ARG A 44 4.38 -1.25 13.98
N PHE A 45 4.93 -0.92 12.81
CA PHE A 45 6.25 -1.35 12.37
C PHE A 45 7.20 -0.16 12.30
N ASP A 46 8.50 -0.44 12.43
CA ASP A 46 9.53 0.60 12.48
C ASP A 46 9.55 1.45 11.20
N LYS A 47 9.57 2.78 11.36
CA LYS A 47 9.46 3.70 10.22
C LYS A 47 10.68 3.67 9.31
N GLN A 48 11.87 3.48 9.88
CA GLN A 48 13.17 3.64 9.18
C GLN A 48 13.64 2.37 8.49
N THR A 49 13.30 1.21 9.05
CA THR A 49 13.75 -0.12 8.60
C THR A 49 12.64 -0.95 7.97
N THR A 50 11.50 -0.33 7.66
CA THR A 50 10.38 -1.00 6.97
C THR A 50 9.99 -0.26 5.70
N ILE A 51 9.86 -0.99 4.60
CA ILE A 51 9.26 -0.51 3.35
C ILE A 51 7.87 -1.13 3.24
N ARG A 52 6.88 -0.31 2.94
CA ARG A 52 5.46 -0.71 2.94
C ARG A 52 4.95 -0.58 1.52
N ILE A 53 4.51 -1.69 0.96
CA ILE A 53 4.22 -1.83 -0.45
C ILE A 53 2.73 -2.08 -0.58
N TYR A 54 2.04 -1.16 -1.23
CA TYR A 54 0.62 -1.30 -1.55
C TYR A 54 0.51 -1.65 -3.02
N ILE A 55 -0.09 -2.80 -3.33
CA ILE A 55 -0.22 -3.33 -4.68
C ILE A 55 -1.70 -3.36 -5.06
N THR A 56 -2.02 -2.88 -6.26
CA THR A 56 -3.38 -2.97 -6.81
C THR A 56 -3.41 -3.51 -8.23
N SER A 57 -4.48 -4.23 -8.55
CA SER A 57 -4.89 -4.61 -9.91
C SER A 57 -5.93 -3.68 -10.53
N ALA A 58 -6.29 -2.58 -9.85
CA ALA A 58 -7.29 -1.65 -10.33
C ALA A 58 -6.89 -1.06 -11.69
N LYS A 59 -7.78 -1.18 -12.68
CA LYS A 59 -7.53 -0.69 -14.04
C LYS A 59 -7.21 0.81 -14.08
N ASP A 60 -7.88 1.58 -13.23
CA ASP A 60 -7.69 3.03 -13.10
C ASP A 60 -6.63 3.39 -12.04
N GLY A 61 -5.90 2.40 -11.51
CA GLY A 61 -4.79 2.59 -10.57
C GLY A 61 -5.21 3.32 -9.29
N TYR A 62 -4.48 4.38 -8.95
CA TYR A 62 -4.69 5.19 -7.76
C TYR A 62 -5.32 6.54 -8.12
N SER A 63 -6.24 7.03 -7.28
CA SER A 63 -6.70 8.40 -7.40
C SER A 63 -5.57 9.39 -7.05
N SER A 64 -5.59 10.59 -7.64
CA SER A 64 -4.58 11.62 -7.35
C SER A 64 -4.50 11.98 -5.87
N SER A 65 -5.63 11.91 -5.16
CA SER A 65 -5.68 12.12 -3.72
C SER A 65 -5.05 10.98 -2.93
N ALA A 66 -5.22 9.71 -3.37
CA ALA A 66 -4.53 8.57 -2.77
C ALA A 66 -3.00 8.66 -2.95
N ILE A 67 -2.54 9.08 -4.14
CA ILE A 67 -1.12 9.34 -4.40
C ILE A 67 -0.61 10.46 -3.48
N GLY A 68 -1.29 11.61 -3.46
CA GLY A 68 -0.90 12.73 -2.61
C GLY A 68 -0.88 12.37 -1.12
N LYS A 69 -1.80 11.51 -0.67
CA LYS A 69 -1.79 10.96 0.70
C LYS A 69 -0.53 10.13 0.95
N ALA A 70 -0.17 9.23 0.04
CA ALA A 70 1.04 8.41 0.16
C ALA A 70 2.33 9.25 0.12
N GLU A 71 2.40 10.26 -0.73
CA GLU A 71 3.54 11.19 -0.80
C GLU A 71 3.69 12.04 0.48
N SER A 72 2.58 12.42 1.11
CA SER A 72 2.57 13.14 2.39
C SER A 72 2.81 12.24 3.60
N SER A 73 2.93 10.92 3.39
CA SER A 73 3.06 9.94 4.46
C SER A 73 4.41 10.07 5.16
N GLU A 74 4.42 9.93 6.48
CA GLU A 74 5.66 9.76 7.25
C GLU A 74 6.25 8.34 7.13
N TYR A 75 5.56 7.43 6.43
CA TYR A 75 5.99 6.07 6.18
C TYR A 75 6.59 5.95 4.77
N HIS A 76 7.59 5.07 4.60
CA HIS A 76 8.10 4.70 3.28
C HIS A 76 7.10 3.81 2.54
N LEU A 77 6.14 4.45 1.86
CA LEU A 77 5.12 3.79 1.05
C LEU A 77 5.59 3.67 -0.41
N LEU A 78 5.46 2.47 -0.98
CA LEU A 78 5.62 2.20 -2.40
C LEU A 78 4.27 1.77 -2.97
N LEU A 79 3.75 2.53 -3.92
CA LEU A 79 2.52 2.22 -4.62
C LEU A 79 2.85 1.49 -5.93
N ILE A 80 2.20 0.35 -6.17
CA ILE A 80 2.40 -0.47 -7.37
C ILE A 80 1.05 -0.78 -7.99
N ASN A 81 0.86 -0.33 -9.22
CA ASN A 81 -0.19 -0.86 -10.08
C ASN A 81 0.41 -1.99 -10.93
N ILE A 82 -0.18 -3.19 -10.89
CA ILE A 82 0.35 -4.33 -11.65
C ILE A 82 0.34 -4.08 -13.16
N HIS A 83 -0.56 -3.20 -13.65
CA HIS A 83 -0.64 -2.84 -15.05
C HIS A 83 0.54 -1.98 -15.52
N ASP A 84 1.31 -1.40 -14.59
CA ASP A 84 2.53 -0.64 -14.89
C ASP A 84 3.79 -1.54 -14.92
N LEU A 85 3.67 -2.82 -14.53
CA LEU A 85 4.77 -3.78 -14.47
C LEU A 85 4.93 -4.62 -15.74
N CYS A 86 3.99 -4.51 -16.68
CA CYS A 86 3.95 -5.25 -17.95
C CYS A 86 4.08 -4.28 -19.13
#